data_AF-A0A7X3L8X5-F1
#
_entry.id   AF-A0A7X3L8X5-F1
#
_cell.length_a   1.000
_cell.length_b   1.000
_cell.length_c   1.000
_cell.angle_alpha   90.00
_cell.angle_beta   90.00
_cell.angle_gamma   90.00
#
_symmetry.space_group_name_H-M   'P 1'
#
loop_
_entity.id
_entity.type
_entity.pdbx_description
1 polymer ?
#
loop_
_entity_poly.entity_id
_entity_poly.type
_entity_poly.pdbx_seq_one_letter_code
_entity_poly.pdbx_strand_id
1 'polypeptide(L)'
;MKINTALLLLLIFISLPLHAKPITLKNEKEIHRANQLNLAMDAVSEKVMACINAGNSSKESCTCPNMDSCKFKSEFKKATSLYCSLKSDFPKWINKPIIYSIKGSKITHALSMEALERHYGKYCE
;
A
#
# COMPACT_ATOMS: atom_id res chain seq x y z
N MET A 1 -57.64 22.30 5.69
CA MET A 1 -56.38 22.56 6.43
C MET A 1 -55.61 21.27 6.56
N LYS A 2 -54.49 21.12 5.86
CA LYS A 2 -53.57 19.99 6.03
C LYS A 2 -52.26 20.54 6.58
N ILE A 3 -51.89 20.05 7.75
CA ILE A 3 -50.61 20.33 8.40
C ILE A 3 -49.56 19.59 7.57
N ASN A 4 -48.71 20.34 6.87
CA ASN A 4 -47.52 19.80 6.25
C ASN A 4 -46.54 19.44 7.37
N THR A 5 -46.49 18.16 7.70
CA THR A 5 -45.45 17.55 8.53
C THR A 5 -44.09 17.93 7.99
N ALA A 6 -43.31 18.57 8.86
CA ALA A 6 -41.92 18.93 8.68
C ALA A 6 -41.15 17.79 8.00
N LEU A 7 -40.57 18.12 6.84
CA LEU A 7 -39.60 17.30 6.16
C LEU A 7 -38.45 17.07 7.14
N LEU A 8 -38.44 15.87 7.72
CA LEU A 8 -37.43 15.42 8.67
C LEU A 8 -36.06 15.60 8.00
N LEU A 9 -35.22 16.44 8.61
CA LEU A 9 -33.79 16.56 8.35
C LEU A 9 -33.18 15.15 8.36
N LEU A 10 -32.98 14.56 7.18
CA LEU A 10 -32.09 13.43 7.00
C LEU A 10 -30.67 14.01 7.06
N LEU A 11 -30.18 14.21 8.29
CA LEU A 11 -28.75 14.26 8.58
C LEU A 11 -28.19 12.89 8.18
N ILE A 12 -27.85 12.76 6.90
CA ILE A 12 -26.93 11.72 6.46
C ILE A 12 -25.63 12.08 7.16
N PHE A 13 -25.41 11.48 8.32
CA PHE A 13 -24.08 11.29 8.86
C PHE A 13 -23.33 10.51 7.78
N ILE A 14 -22.71 11.22 6.85
CA ILE A 14 -21.58 10.70 6.09
C ILE A 14 -20.54 10.46 7.18
N SER A 15 -20.58 9.27 7.78
CA SER A 15 -19.48 8.73 8.54
C SER A 15 -18.34 8.58 7.54
N LEU A 16 -17.64 9.70 7.32
CA LEU A 16 -16.32 9.71 6.71
C LEU A 16 -15.56 8.58 7.38
N PRO A 17 -14.98 7.64 6.61
CA PRO A 17 -14.25 6.55 7.21
C PRO A 17 -13.23 7.15 8.17
N LEU A 18 -13.36 6.83 9.46
CA LEU A 18 -12.38 7.19 10.46
C LEU A 18 -11.03 6.75 9.90
N HIS A 19 -10.13 7.72 9.67
CA HIS A 19 -8.77 7.46 9.23
C HIS A 19 -8.22 6.32 10.10
N ALA A 20 -7.95 5.17 9.48
CA ALA A 20 -7.55 3.99 10.22
C ALA A 20 -6.30 4.34 11.05
N LYS A 21 -6.38 4.18 12.38
CA LYS A 21 -5.27 4.58 13.26
C LYS A 21 -4.01 3.83 12.82
N PRO A 22 -2.89 4.55 12.60
CA PRO A 22 -1.65 3.94 12.17
C PRO A 22 -1.15 2.95 13.23
N ILE A 23 -0.44 1.90 12.79
CA ILE A 23 0.29 1.02 13.68
C ILE A 23 1.75 1.46 13.69
N THR A 24 2.25 1.86 14.86
CA THR A 24 3.68 2.12 15.06
C THR A 24 4.38 0.83 15.48
N LEU A 25 5.29 0.33 14.66
CA LEU A 25 6.07 -0.86 14.97
C LEU A 25 7.20 -0.51 15.93
N LYS A 26 7.33 -1.32 16.98
CA LYS A 26 8.46 -1.24 17.94
C LYS A 26 9.28 -2.53 17.98
N ASN A 27 8.72 -3.63 17.48
CA ASN A 27 9.38 -4.93 17.45
C ASN A 27 10.38 -5.00 16.28
N GLU A 28 11.65 -5.30 16.55
CA GLU A 28 12.71 -5.31 15.52
C GLU A 28 12.44 -6.32 14.39
N LYS A 29 11.81 -7.46 14.66
CA LYS A 29 11.46 -8.45 13.63
C LYS A 29 10.35 -7.91 12.72
N GLU A 30 9.30 -7.31 13.30
CA GLU A 30 8.23 -6.67 12.51
C GLU A 30 8.78 -5.53 11.65
N ILE A 31 9.65 -4.70 12.22
CA ILE A 31 10.34 -3.60 11.50
C ILE A 31 11.17 -4.16 10.35
N HIS A 32 11.93 -5.22 10.58
CA HIS A 32 12.73 -5.86 9.53
C HIS A 32 11.85 -6.36 8.38
N ARG A 33 10.72 -7.01 8.69
CA ARG A 33 9.78 -7.53 7.68
C ARG A 33 9.10 -6.42 6.88
N ALA A 34 8.64 -5.36 7.55
CA ALA A 34 8.13 -4.16 6.90
C ALA A 34 9.19 -3.53 5.98
N ASN A 35 10.43 -3.42 6.45
CA ASN A 35 11.52 -2.85 5.66
C ASN A 35 11.92 -3.69 4.45
N GLN A 36 11.87 -5.02 4.55
CA GLN A 36 12.09 -5.90 3.39
C GLN A 36 11.09 -5.61 2.27
N LEU A 37 9.80 -5.44 2.61
CA LEU A 37 8.80 -5.05 1.63
C LEU A 37 9.08 -3.65 1.06
N ASN A 38 9.41 -2.66 1.91
CA ASN A 38 9.74 -1.31 1.45
C ASN A 38 10.85 -1.31 0.39
N LEU A 39 11.97 -1.99 0.68
CA LEU A 39 13.08 -2.10 -0.25
C LEU A 39 12.72 -2.85 -1.54
N ALA A 40 11.84 -3.84 -1.48
CA ALA A 40 11.37 -4.54 -2.68
C ALA A 40 10.49 -3.65 -3.56
N MET A 41 9.66 -2.78 -2.97
CA MET A 41 8.89 -1.78 -3.72
C MET A 41 9.77 -0.69 -4.31
N ASP A 42 10.80 -0.26 -3.58
CA ASP A 42 11.78 0.71 -4.07
C ASP A 42 12.50 0.15 -5.30
N ALA A 43 12.86 -1.15 -5.31
CA ALA A 43 13.45 -1.81 -6.46
C ALA A 43 12.52 -1.81 -7.69
N VAL A 44 11.21 -2.05 -7.52
CA VAL A 44 10.23 -1.91 -8.62
C VAL A 44 10.21 -0.46 -9.10
N SER A 45 10.12 0.50 -8.18
CA SER A 45 10.03 1.93 -8.48
C SER A 45 11.26 2.44 -9.23
N GLU A 46 12.46 1.99 -8.83
CA GLU A 46 13.72 2.30 -9.51
C GLU A 46 13.71 1.83 -10.97
N LYS A 47 13.26 0.59 -11.23
CA LYS A 47 13.15 0.07 -12.60
C LYS A 47 12.14 0.85 -13.44
N VAL A 48 10.99 1.17 -12.87
CA VAL A 48 9.95 1.99 -13.52
C VAL A 48 10.51 3.37 -13.88
N MET A 49 11.15 4.04 -12.93
CA MET A 49 11.74 5.36 -13.15
C MET A 49 12.89 5.33 -14.16
N ALA A 50 13.76 4.34 -14.10
CA ALA A 50 14.83 4.16 -15.08
C ALA A 50 14.27 3.98 -16.51
N CYS A 51 13.20 3.20 -16.67
CA CYS A 51 12.53 3.02 -17.96
C CYS A 51 11.88 4.30 -18.47
N ILE A 52 11.21 5.06 -17.61
CA ILE A 52 10.60 6.35 -17.98
C ILE A 52 11.70 7.33 -18.42
N ASN A 53 12.81 7.39 -17.67
CA ASN A 53 13.91 8.32 -17.93
C ASN A 53 14.73 7.93 -19.17
N ALA A 54 14.72 6.66 -19.58
CA ALA A 54 15.39 6.22 -20.79
C ALA A 54 14.77 6.82 -22.07
N GLY A 55 13.54 7.35 -22.03
CA GLY A 55 12.93 8.07 -23.17
C GLY A 55 12.51 7.21 -24.37
N ASN A 56 12.95 5.95 -24.42
CA ASN A 56 12.76 5.03 -25.55
C ASN A 56 11.46 4.21 -25.46
N SER A 57 10.64 4.44 -24.43
CA SER A 57 9.44 3.65 -24.11
C SER A 57 8.29 4.57 -23.71
N SER A 58 7.06 4.20 -24.04
CA SER A 58 5.89 4.93 -23.53
C SER A 58 5.83 4.78 -22.00
N LYS A 59 5.40 5.83 -21.29
CA LYS A 59 5.27 5.82 -19.82
C LYS A 59 4.42 4.63 -19.35
N GLU A 60 3.32 4.37 -20.04
CA GLU A 60 2.41 3.24 -19.77
C GLU A 60 3.14 1.90 -19.81
N SER A 61 4.02 1.70 -20.79
CA SER A 61 4.80 0.46 -20.93
C SER A 61 5.87 0.27 -19.85
N CYS A 62 6.23 1.34 -19.12
CA CYS A 62 7.15 1.28 -17.99
C CYS A 62 6.42 1.03 -16.67
N THR A 63 5.13 1.35 -16.58
CA THR A 63 4.36 1.10 -15.36
C THR A 63 4.11 -0.40 -15.14
N CYS A 64 3.93 -0.79 -13.88
CA CYS A 64 3.59 -2.16 -13.51
C CYS A 64 2.22 -2.20 -12.82
N PRO A 65 1.10 -1.99 -13.54
CA PRO A 65 -0.24 -2.03 -12.96
C PRO A 65 -0.66 -3.46 -12.58
N ASN A 66 -0.10 -4.47 -13.24
CA ASN A 66 -0.32 -5.87 -12.92
C ASN A 66 0.89 -6.76 -13.27
N MET A 67 0.89 -7.99 -12.76
CA MET A 67 1.98 -8.96 -12.95
C MET A 67 2.25 -9.29 -14.43
N ASP A 68 1.19 -9.47 -15.22
CA ASP A 68 1.29 -9.93 -16.61
C ASP A 68 1.88 -8.87 -17.53
N SER A 69 1.48 -7.60 -17.32
CA SER A 69 1.92 -6.46 -18.11
C SER A 69 3.22 -5.83 -17.60
N CYS A 70 3.67 -6.17 -16.39
CA CYS A 70 4.88 -5.60 -15.83
C CYS A 70 6.13 -6.15 -16.54
N LYS A 71 6.97 -5.25 -17.09
CA LYS A 71 8.28 -5.61 -17.68
C LYS A 71 9.27 -6.10 -16.62
N PHE A 72 9.14 -5.62 -15.38
CA PHE A 72 10.05 -5.92 -14.26
C PHE A 72 9.50 -7.07 -13.40
N LYS A 73 9.25 -8.21 -14.05
CA LYS A 73 8.55 -9.35 -13.44
C LYS A 73 9.24 -9.87 -12.18
N SER A 74 10.57 -9.86 -12.14
CA SER A 74 11.34 -10.39 -11.00
C SER A 74 11.12 -9.55 -9.75
N GLU A 75 11.31 -8.23 -9.86
CA GLU A 75 11.13 -7.27 -8.80
C GLU A 75 9.67 -7.24 -8.32
N PHE A 76 8.73 -7.23 -9.26
CA PHE A 76 7.30 -7.25 -8.96
C PHE A 76 6.89 -8.53 -8.23
N LYS A 77 7.38 -9.71 -8.67
CA LYS A 77 7.13 -10.99 -7.97
C LYS A 77 7.71 -11.00 -6.56
N LYS A 78 8.90 -10.44 -6.37
CA LYS A 78 9.52 -10.34 -5.04
C LYS A 78 8.68 -9.45 -4.10
N ALA A 79 8.26 -8.27 -4.56
CA ALA A 79 7.40 -7.38 -3.78
C ALA A 79 6.06 -8.06 -3.45
N THR A 80 5.45 -8.73 -4.43
CA THR A 80 4.20 -9.49 -4.25
C THR A 80 4.36 -10.59 -3.20
N SER A 81 5.40 -11.42 -3.31
CA SER A 81 5.65 -12.51 -2.36
C SER A 81 5.84 -12.02 -0.92
N LEU A 82 6.61 -10.94 -0.74
CA LEU A 82 6.81 -10.31 0.57
C LEU A 82 5.51 -9.74 1.13
N TYR A 83 4.70 -9.10 0.27
CA TYR A 83 3.39 -8.60 0.66
C TYR A 83 2.45 -9.72 1.12
N CYS A 84 2.34 -10.80 0.34
CA CYS A 84 1.48 -11.93 0.68
C CYS A 84 1.91 -12.62 1.97
N SER A 85 3.22 -12.75 2.21
CA SER A 85 3.74 -13.25 3.47
C SER A 85 3.36 -12.33 4.64
N LEU A 86 3.50 -11.01 4.50
CA LEU A 86 3.08 -10.04 5.53
C LEU A 86 1.56 -10.07 5.78
N LYS A 87 0.75 -10.26 4.75
CA LYS A 87 -0.70 -10.40 4.87
C LYS A 87 -1.09 -11.61 5.72
N SER A 88 -0.40 -12.74 5.52
CA SER A 88 -0.58 -13.95 6.34
C SER A 88 -0.04 -13.79 7.76
N ASP A 89 1.17 -13.24 7.91
CA ASP A 89 1.84 -13.11 9.21
C ASP A 89 1.17 -12.06 10.12
N PHE A 90 0.65 -10.98 9.52
CA PHE A 90 0.14 -9.80 10.22
C PHE A 90 -1.19 -9.29 9.63
N PRO A 91 -2.27 -10.09 9.65
CA PRO A 91 -3.56 -9.70 9.06
C PRO A 91 -4.15 -8.41 9.65
N LYS A 92 -3.78 -8.07 10.89
CA LYS A 92 -4.20 -6.82 11.57
C LYS A 92 -3.60 -5.54 10.96
N TRP A 93 -2.58 -5.67 10.10
CA TRP A 93 -1.93 -4.55 9.40
C TRP A 93 -2.70 -4.11 8.15
N ILE A 94 -3.52 -5.00 7.61
CA ILE A 94 -4.29 -4.72 6.39
C ILE A 94 -5.22 -3.54 6.64
N ASN A 95 -5.32 -2.64 5.66
CA ASN A 95 -6.06 -1.38 5.73
C ASN A 95 -5.55 -0.35 6.75
N LYS A 96 -4.29 -0.48 7.23
CA LYS A 96 -3.68 0.49 8.14
C LYS A 96 -2.35 1.01 7.61
N PRO A 97 -2.03 2.30 7.84
CA PRO A 97 -0.66 2.78 7.68
C PRO A 97 0.24 2.14 8.74
N ILE A 98 1.39 1.63 8.32
CA ILE A 98 2.42 1.08 9.21
C ILE A 98 3.57 2.06 9.27
N ILE A 99 3.90 2.52 10.48
CA ILE A 99 4.94 3.51 10.73
C ILE A 99 6.08 2.82 11.49
N TYR A 100 7.32 2.99 11.03
CA TYR A 100 8.49 2.43 11.70
C TYR A 100 9.75 3.26 11.48
N SER A 101 10.73 3.07 12.36
CA SER A 101 12.08 3.63 12.23
C SER A 101 13.10 2.51 12.36
N ILE A 102 14.10 2.52 11.49
CA ILE A 102 15.22 1.57 11.57
C ILE A 102 16.18 2.06 12.66
N LYS A 103 16.67 1.14 13.50
CA LYS A 103 17.62 1.48 14.56
C LYS A 103 18.85 2.19 13.99
N GLY A 104 19.19 3.35 14.54
CA GLY A 104 20.29 4.19 14.06
C GLY A 104 19.94 5.11 12.88
N SER A 105 18.75 4.98 12.28
CA SER A 105 18.25 5.91 11.26
C SER A 105 17.50 7.08 11.92
N LYS A 106 17.66 8.29 11.37
CA LYS A 106 16.82 9.45 11.71
C LYS A 106 15.53 9.52 10.87
N ILE A 107 15.35 8.58 9.94
CA ILE A 107 14.23 8.55 9.00
C ILE A 107 13.13 7.65 9.55
N THR A 108 11.91 8.18 9.51
CA THR A 108 10.69 7.41 9.77
C THR A 108 10.07 7.02 8.45
N HIS A 109 9.76 5.74 8.31
CA HIS A 109 9.15 5.16 7.13
C HIS A 109 7.66 4.92 7.36
N ALA A 110 6.89 4.98 6.28
CA ALA A 110 5.46 4.71 6.27
C ALA A 110 5.09 3.78 5.12
N LEU A 111 4.39 2.68 5.43
CA LEU A 111 3.83 1.75 4.44
C LEU A 111 2.31 1.83 4.48
N SER A 112 1.71 2.14 3.33
CA SER A 112 0.25 2.11 3.18
C SER A 112 -0.21 0.70 2.81
N MET A 113 -0.55 -0.12 3.81
CA MET A 113 -1.00 -1.50 3.55
C MET A 113 -2.29 -1.56 2.74
N GLU A 114 -3.12 -0.52 2.79
CA GLU A 114 -4.32 -0.39 1.97
C GLU A 114 -3.98 -0.23 0.47
N ALA A 115 -2.99 0.62 0.14
CA ALA A 115 -2.53 0.77 -1.23
C ALA A 115 -1.87 -0.52 -1.73
N LEU A 116 -1.15 -1.22 -0.86
CA LEU A 116 -0.52 -2.50 -1.17
C LEU A 116 -1.55 -3.60 -1.39
N GLU A 117 -2.63 -3.64 -0.60
CA GLU A 117 -3.71 -4.60 -0.82
C GLU A 117 -4.37 -4.39 -2.18
N ARG A 118 -4.67 -3.15 -2.57
CA ARG A 118 -5.22 -2.87 -3.91
C ARG A 118 -4.29 -3.29 -5.04
N HIS A 119 -2.98 -3.20 -4.82
CA HIS A 119 -2.00 -3.42 -5.87
C HIS A 119 -1.55 -4.88 -5.98
N TYR A 120 -1.26 -5.52 -4.83
CA TYR A 120 -0.68 -6.87 -4.75
C TYR A 120 -1.65 -7.93 -4.22
N GLY A 121 -2.73 -7.54 -3.52
CA GLY A 121 -3.56 -8.47 -2.75
C GLY A 121 -4.26 -9.55 -3.57
N LYS A 122 -4.57 -9.25 -4.84
CA LYS A 122 -5.18 -10.21 -5.78
C LYS A 122 -4.24 -11.32 -6.28
N TYR A 123 -2.96 -11.30 -5.90
CA TYR A 123 -1.96 -12.29 -6.31
C TYR A 123 -1.49 -13.18 -5.16
N CYS A 124 -2.16 -13.13 -4.00
CA CYS A 124 -1.76 -13.88 -2.80
C CYS A 124 -2.46 -15.24 -2.66
N GLU A 125 -2.78 -15.87 -3.79
CA GLU A 125 -3.45 -17.18 -3.87
C GLU A 125 -2.47 -18.36 -3.79
#